data_AF-A0A933WCQ2-F1
#
_entry.id   AF-A0A933WCQ2-F1
#
_cell.length_a   1.000
_cell.length_b   1.000
_cell.length_c   1.000
_cell.angle_alpha   90.00
_cell.angle_beta   90.00
_cell.angle_gamma   90.00
#
_symmetry.space_group_name_H-M   'P 1'
#
loop_
_entity.id
_entity.type
_entity.pdbx_description
1 polymer ?
#
loop_
_entity_poly.entity_id
_entity_poly.type
_entity_poly.pdbx_seq_one_letter_code
_entity_poly.pdbx_strand_id
1 'polypeptide(L)'
;MLGTLGISANTAFSAIYAPEQIPTPTSPYLGLFGIGFRTKGTTMESMMGIFSSLTNTRECDTELYDKLKSIREKRRVETVEKGDILPSSTFYYREPANSFDRRRWMDSAINIVKECHLVFLDPDNGIECPSMQKSKEGKYAFWKEIETLYNGKHSLVIYHHLGRNSTHEDQIKNLQQKLATKLGRAGSPPAIRAFRYRRGTSRAFFIVLHPNNPFSDQMGEQVDSFRKPNWFDNNHFTFIDKTET
;
A
#
# COMPACT_ATOMS: atom_id res chain seq x y z
N MET A 1 6.64 -23.42 35.42
CA MET A 1 7.80 -23.12 34.56
C MET A 1 7.29 -23.14 33.13
N LEU A 2 6.73 -22.01 32.67
CA LEU A 2 6.03 -21.88 31.39
C LEU A 2 7.03 -21.33 30.36
N GLY A 3 7.27 -22.10 29.30
CA GLY A 3 8.10 -21.70 28.17
C GLY A 3 7.35 -20.72 27.27
N THR A 4 7.91 -19.53 27.10
CA THR A 4 7.40 -18.45 26.26
C THR A 4 7.75 -18.72 24.80
N LEU A 5 6.72 -19.03 24.01
CA LEU A 5 6.77 -19.14 22.55
C LEU A 5 7.07 -17.78 21.92
N GLY A 6 7.99 -17.77 20.96
CA GLY A 6 8.43 -16.58 20.23
C GLY A 6 7.37 -16.06 19.26
N ILE A 7 7.12 -14.75 19.33
CA ILE A 7 6.22 -14.03 18.43
C ILE A 7 7.09 -13.43 17.32
N SER A 8 6.91 -13.93 16.10
CA SER A 8 7.63 -13.52 14.87
C SER A 8 6.88 -12.43 14.08
N ALA A 9 7.38 -12.14 12.87
CA ALA A 9 7.34 -10.90 12.04
C ALA A 9 6.00 -10.37 11.62
N ASN A 10 4.95 -10.86 12.24
CA ASN A 10 3.61 -10.44 12.01
C ASN A 10 3.46 -8.94 12.28
N THR A 11 4.07 -8.38 13.31
CA THR A 11 3.53 -7.19 14.00
C THR A 11 3.36 -5.88 13.19
N ALA A 12 4.10 -5.58 12.11
CA ALA A 12 3.87 -4.36 11.30
C ALA A 12 2.97 -4.55 10.07
N PHE A 13 2.99 -5.71 9.41
CA PHE A 13 2.06 -6.05 8.31
C PHE A 13 0.78 -6.74 8.81
N SER A 14 0.86 -7.44 9.94
CA SER A 14 -0.26 -8.01 10.72
C SER A 14 -0.99 -6.99 11.59
N ALA A 15 -0.52 -5.73 11.64
CA ALA A 15 -1.37 -4.66 12.16
C ALA A 15 -2.61 -4.45 11.27
N ILE A 16 -2.54 -4.82 9.98
CA ILE A 16 -3.68 -4.99 9.04
C ILE A 16 -4.17 -6.44 9.03
N TYR A 17 -3.63 -7.37 9.82
CA TYR A 17 -4.04 -8.77 9.82
C TYR A 17 -3.68 -9.47 11.13
N ALA A 18 -4.49 -9.34 12.19
CA ALA A 18 -4.27 -10.03 13.45
C ALA A 18 -4.86 -11.46 13.40
N PRO A 19 -4.08 -12.55 13.52
CA PRO A 19 -4.62 -13.92 13.42
C PRO A 19 -5.27 -14.46 14.70
N GLU A 20 -5.20 -13.77 15.84
CA GLU A 20 -5.42 -14.42 17.15
C GLU A 20 -6.79 -14.21 17.81
N GLN A 21 -7.81 -13.73 17.09
CA GLN A 21 -9.18 -13.66 17.64
C GLN A 21 -10.29 -14.09 16.67
N ILE A 22 -10.02 -15.02 15.76
CA ILE A 22 -11.05 -15.57 14.88
C ILE A 22 -11.13 -17.09 15.10
N PRO A 23 -12.28 -17.64 15.53
CA PRO A 23 -12.46 -19.08 15.63
C PRO A 23 -12.23 -19.70 14.24
N THR A 24 -11.47 -20.80 14.17
CA THR A 24 -11.36 -21.60 12.94
C THR A 24 -12.76 -22.05 12.51
N PRO A 25 -13.18 -21.77 11.26
CA PRO A 25 -13.30 -22.87 10.31
C PRO A 25 -13.07 -22.48 8.82
N THR A 26 -12.35 -23.36 8.10
CA THR A 26 -12.61 -23.77 6.70
C THR A 26 -12.78 -22.72 5.58
N SER A 27 -12.10 -21.57 5.58
CA SER A 27 -12.07 -20.71 4.38
C SER A 27 -10.73 -19.99 4.16
N PRO A 28 -10.14 -20.03 2.94
CA PRO A 28 -8.84 -19.44 2.65
C PRO A 28 -8.98 -17.93 2.38
N TYR A 29 -8.81 -17.09 3.39
CA TYR A 29 -8.79 -15.62 3.23
C TYR A 29 -7.48 -15.03 3.73
N LEU A 30 -6.63 -14.60 2.79
CA LEU A 30 -6.43 -13.17 2.48
C LEU A 30 -5.20 -12.99 1.59
N GLY A 31 -5.41 -12.78 0.30
CA GLY A 31 -4.36 -12.29 -0.59
C GLY A 31 -4.16 -10.80 -0.42
N LEU A 32 -3.04 -10.40 0.16
CA LEU A 32 -2.47 -9.07 -0.09
C LEU A 32 -1.92 -9.09 -1.53
N PHE A 33 -2.12 -8.04 -2.32
CA PHE A 33 -1.60 -8.00 -3.68
C PHE A 33 -0.85 -6.72 -3.97
N GLY A 34 0.42 -6.79 -4.34
CA GLY A 34 1.18 -5.64 -4.84
C GLY A 34 1.15 -5.58 -6.37
N ILE A 35 0.48 -4.57 -6.93
CA ILE A 35 0.67 -4.12 -8.32
C ILE A 35 1.88 -3.19 -8.33
N GLY A 36 3.05 -3.71 -8.71
CA GLY A 36 4.19 -2.87 -9.00
C GLY A 36 4.09 -2.32 -10.42
N PHE A 37 3.84 -1.02 -10.58
CA PHE A 37 3.89 -0.40 -11.92
C PHE A 37 5.35 -0.20 -12.30
N ARG A 38 5.89 -1.07 -13.16
CA ARG A 38 7.29 -1.01 -13.58
C ARG A 38 7.49 -0.56 -15.02
N THR A 39 8.56 0.20 -15.21
CA THR A 39 9.34 0.24 -16.45
C THR A 39 10.55 -0.68 -16.29
N LYS A 40 11.07 -1.30 -17.37
CA LYS A 40 12.24 -2.20 -17.30
C LYS A 40 13.38 -1.53 -16.51
N GLY A 41 13.79 -2.15 -15.40
CA GLY A 41 14.99 -1.75 -14.64
C GLY A 41 14.78 -0.98 -13.32
N THR A 42 13.57 -0.61 -12.89
CA THR A 42 13.38 0.08 -11.60
C THR A 42 13.09 -0.85 -10.41
N THR A 43 13.58 -0.43 -9.25
CA THR A 43 13.50 -1.08 -7.93
C THR A 43 12.20 -0.69 -7.20
N MET A 44 11.75 -1.44 -6.16
CA MET A 44 10.65 -1.02 -5.27
C MET A 44 11.03 0.22 -4.44
N GLU A 45 11.05 1.39 -5.07
CA GLU A 45 11.46 2.67 -4.45
C GLU A 45 10.55 3.07 -3.28
N SER A 46 9.32 2.60 -3.22
CA SER A 46 8.32 2.88 -2.17
C SER A 46 8.54 2.06 -0.89
N MET A 47 8.53 0.73 -1.01
CA MET A 47 8.75 -0.24 0.06
C MET A 47 10.23 -0.35 0.43
N MET A 48 11.14 0.24 -0.33
CA MET A 48 12.56 0.35 0.06
C MET A 48 12.97 1.79 0.36
N GLY A 49 12.25 2.79 -0.13
CA GLY A 49 12.55 4.19 0.13
C GLY A 49 12.08 4.67 1.50
N ILE A 50 11.03 4.06 2.06
CA ILE A 50 10.77 4.09 3.50
C ILE A 50 12.05 3.65 4.27
N PHE A 51 12.86 2.77 3.68
CA PHE A 51 13.97 2.09 4.33
C PHE A 51 15.34 2.43 3.71
N SER A 52 15.45 3.49 2.92
CA SER A 52 16.77 4.03 2.57
C SER A 52 17.32 4.90 3.71
N SER A 53 16.43 5.35 4.61
CA SER A 53 16.70 6.08 5.85
C SER A 53 16.67 5.15 7.09
N LEU A 54 17.34 3.99 7.04
CA LEU A 54 17.36 2.99 8.14
C LEU A 54 18.11 3.43 9.41
N THR A 55 18.57 4.67 9.49
CA THR A 55 19.03 5.24 10.75
C THR A 55 17.80 5.54 11.61
N ASN A 56 17.59 4.73 12.66
CA ASN A 56 16.59 4.89 13.72
C ASN A 56 15.17 4.31 13.51
N THR A 57 14.96 3.32 12.62
CA THR A 57 13.65 2.64 12.50
C THR A 57 13.61 1.21 13.06
N ARG A 58 14.76 0.64 13.47
CA ARG A 58 14.82 -0.73 14.05
C ARG A 58 14.04 -0.85 15.36
N GLU A 59 14.00 0.21 16.16
CA GLU A 59 13.22 0.28 17.41
C GLU A 59 11.69 0.33 17.19
N CYS A 60 11.27 0.67 15.97
CA CYS A 60 9.85 0.73 15.63
C CYS A 60 9.30 -0.64 15.25
N ASP A 61 10.10 -1.45 14.54
CA ASP A 61 9.84 -2.86 14.28
C ASP A 61 11.16 -3.57 13.93
N THR A 62 11.72 -4.28 14.91
CA THR A 62 13.05 -4.91 14.78
C THR A 62 13.05 -6.02 13.74
N GLU A 63 11.99 -6.81 13.68
CA GLU A 63 11.94 -7.98 12.81
C GLU A 63 11.70 -7.58 11.36
N LEU A 64 10.79 -6.65 11.12
CA LEU A 64 10.60 -6.05 9.80
C LEU A 64 11.89 -5.36 9.34
N TYR A 65 12.56 -4.62 10.22
CA TYR A 65 13.83 -3.98 9.91
C TYR A 65 14.89 -5.01 9.49
N ASP A 66 15.07 -6.09 10.25
CA ASP A 66 16.08 -7.11 9.98
C ASP A 66 15.78 -7.88 8.68
N LYS A 67 14.49 -8.24 8.44
CA LYS A 67 14.04 -8.82 7.16
C LYS A 67 14.32 -7.88 5.99
N LEU A 68 13.97 -6.60 6.09
CA LEU A 68 14.22 -5.61 5.04
C LEU A 68 15.70 -5.33 4.81
N LYS A 69 16.51 -5.29 5.87
CA LYS A 69 17.96 -5.13 5.79
C LYS A 69 18.59 -6.26 4.98
N SER A 70 18.10 -7.50 5.14
CA SER A 70 18.60 -8.68 4.42
C SER A 70 18.38 -8.59 2.90
N ILE A 71 17.34 -7.87 2.45
CA ILE A 71 17.00 -7.73 1.03
C ILE A 71 17.41 -6.38 0.43
N ARG A 72 17.98 -5.48 1.23
CA ARG A 72 18.28 -4.08 0.88
C ARG A 72 19.12 -3.91 -0.38
N GLU A 73 20.09 -4.80 -0.57
CA GLU A 73 21.04 -4.75 -1.69
C GLU A 73 20.44 -5.34 -2.98
N LYS A 74 19.30 -6.06 -2.88
CA LYS A 74 18.59 -6.69 -4.01
C LYS A 74 17.15 -6.16 -4.07
N ARG A 75 16.98 -4.89 -4.43
CA ARG A 75 15.67 -4.17 -4.44
C ARG A 75 14.72 -4.60 -5.57
N ARG A 76 14.41 -5.89 -5.67
CA ARG A 76 13.52 -6.50 -6.66
C ARG A 76 12.28 -7.05 -5.96
N VAL A 77 11.11 -7.04 -6.64
CA VAL A 77 9.87 -7.64 -6.09
C VAL A 77 10.10 -9.10 -5.73
N GLU A 78 10.84 -9.83 -6.58
CA GLU A 78 11.21 -11.22 -6.35
C GLU A 78 11.91 -11.43 -4.99
N THR A 79 12.71 -10.47 -4.54
CA THR A 79 13.40 -10.57 -3.24
C THR A 79 12.42 -10.37 -2.08
N VAL A 80 11.40 -9.51 -2.24
CA VAL A 80 10.34 -9.32 -1.24
C VAL A 80 9.43 -10.55 -1.16
N GLU A 81 9.05 -11.08 -2.32
CA GLU A 81 8.25 -12.30 -2.47
C GLU A 81 8.94 -13.52 -1.83
N LYS A 82 10.25 -13.66 -2.03
CA LYS A 82 11.05 -14.73 -1.39
C LYS A 82 11.44 -14.42 0.06
N GLY A 83 11.27 -13.19 0.51
CA GLY A 83 11.79 -12.69 1.79
C GLY A 83 10.86 -12.89 2.98
N ASP A 84 9.69 -13.52 2.79
CA ASP A 84 8.68 -13.74 3.83
C ASP A 84 8.31 -12.44 4.59
N ILE A 85 8.25 -11.32 3.85
CA ILE A 85 7.95 -9.99 4.42
C ILE A 85 6.44 -9.76 4.47
N LEU A 86 5.74 -10.27 3.45
CA LEU A 86 4.30 -10.22 3.33
C LEU A 86 3.73 -11.63 3.59
N PRO A 87 2.44 -11.75 3.98
CA PRO A 87 1.82 -13.05 4.18
C PRO A 87 2.03 -13.99 2.99
N SER A 88 2.21 -15.29 3.22
CA SER A 88 2.46 -16.28 2.15
C SER A 88 1.32 -16.39 1.14
N SER A 89 0.12 -15.92 1.50
CA SER A 89 -1.05 -15.78 0.63
C SER A 89 -0.97 -14.58 -0.32
N THR A 90 0.10 -13.78 -0.27
CA THR A 90 0.27 -12.59 -1.09
C THR A 90 0.50 -12.97 -2.55
N PHE A 91 -0.34 -12.44 -3.44
CA PHE A 91 -0.15 -12.55 -4.88
C PHE A 91 0.73 -11.39 -5.36
N TYR A 92 1.52 -11.61 -6.41
CA TYR A 92 2.37 -10.58 -7.00
C TYR A 92 2.15 -10.49 -8.50
N TYR A 93 2.00 -9.27 -9.03
CA TYR A 93 2.00 -9.01 -10.46
C TYR A 93 3.11 -8.05 -10.83
N ARG A 94 4.08 -8.58 -11.57
CA ARG A 94 5.39 -7.97 -11.80
C ARG A 94 5.59 -7.54 -13.26
N GLU A 95 4.59 -7.73 -14.10
CA GLU A 95 4.67 -7.38 -15.50
C GLU A 95 4.84 -5.87 -15.64
N PRO A 96 5.79 -5.39 -16.46
CA PRO A 96 6.01 -3.98 -16.64
C PRO A 96 4.82 -3.35 -17.34
N ALA A 97 4.28 -2.32 -16.70
CA ALA A 97 3.10 -1.61 -17.15
C ALA A 97 3.49 -0.63 -18.28
N ASN A 98 3.88 -1.15 -19.44
CA ASN A 98 4.31 -0.34 -20.57
C ASN A 98 3.11 0.22 -21.36
N SER A 99 3.33 1.33 -22.07
CA SER A 99 2.27 2.08 -22.76
C SER A 99 1.69 1.37 -23.98
N PHE A 100 2.38 0.37 -24.54
CA PHE A 100 1.98 -0.25 -25.81
C PHE A 100 0.82 -1.24 -25.65
N ASP A 101 0.72 -1.92 -24.51
CA ASP A 101 -0.35 -2.88 -24.23
C ASP A 101 -0.93 -2.73 -22.81
N ARG A 102 -1.07 -1.48 -22.36
CA ARG A 102 -1.49 -1.15 -20.99
C ARG A 102 -2.87 -1.72 -20.65
N ARG A 103 -3.76 -1.84 -21.64
CA ARG A 103 -5.09 -2.45 -21.46
C ARG A 103 -4.99 -3.93 -21.12
N ARG A 104 -4.29 -4.73 -21.94
CA ARG A 104 -4.12 -6.16 -21.66
C ARG A 104 -3.35 -6.40 -20.37
N TRP A 105 -2.36 -5.55 -20.09
CA TRP A 105 -1.65 -5.56 -18.82
C TRP A 105 -2.63 -5.39 -17.65
N MET A 106 -3.58 -4.45 -17.75
CA MET A 106 -4.60 -4.22 -16.74
C MET A 106 -5.59 -5.38 -16.64
N ASP A 107 -6.07 -5.92 -17.77
CA ASP A 107 -6.99 -7.07 -17.78
C ASP A 107 -6.36 -8.29 -17.10
N SER A 108 -5.07 -8.52 -17.35
CA SER A 108 -4.30 -9.58 -16.70
C SER A 108 -4.16 -9.34 -15.20
N ALA A 109 -3.89 -8.09 -14.78
CA ALA A 109 -3.84 -7.71 -13.37
C ALA A 109 -5.18 -7.97 -12.67
N ILE A 110 -6.30 -7.55 -13.27
CA ILE A 110 -7.65 -7.73 -12.75
C ILE A 110 -7.97 -9.21 -12.54
N ASN A 111 -7.65 -10.06 -13.51
CA ASN A 111 -7.90 -11.49 -13.41
C ASN A 111 -7.11 -12.14 -12.26
N ILE A 112 -5.90 -11.65 -11.96
CA ILE A 112 -5.09 -12.15 -10.85
C ILE A 112 -5.68 -11.71 -9.49
N VAL A 113 -6.21 -10.48 -9.40
CA VAL A 113 -6.71 -9.93 -8.12
C VAL A 113 -8.17 -10.20 -7.82
N LYS A 114 -8.89 -10.86 -8.71
CA LYS A 114 -10.36 -10.99 -8.62
C LYS A 114 -10.85 -11.52 -7.26
N GLU A 115 -10.08 -12.40 -6.60
CA GLU A 115 -10.41 -12.98 -5.29
C GLU A 115 -9.74 -12.24 -4.10
N CYS A 116 -8.96 -11.20 -4.37
CA CYS A 116 -8.26 -10.42 -3.35
C CYS A 116 -9.20 -9.36 -2.76
N HIS A 117 -9.14 -9.20 -1.44
CA HIS A 117 -9.90 -8.16 -0.75
C HIS A 117 -9.13 -6.84 -0.67
N LEU A 118 -7.81 -6.88 -0.74
CA LEU A 118 -6.94 -5.71 -0.62
C LEU A 118 -5.91 -5.69 -1.74
N VAL A 119 -5.88 -4.59 -2.49
CA VAL A 119 -4.94 -4.38 -3.60
C VAL A 119 -4.04 -3.18 -3.28
N PHE A 120 -2.75 -3.44 -3.17
CA PHE A 120 -1.67 -2.48 -3.01
C PHE A 120 -1.16 -2.03 -4.39
N LEU A 121 -1.36 -0.76 -4.72
CA LEU A 121 -0.88 -0.10 -5.92
C LEU A 121 0.44 0.60 -5.61
N ASP A 122 1.51 0.14 -6.25
CA ASP A 122 2.88 0.57 -5.99
C ASP A 122 3.59 1.18 -7.21
N PRO A 123 3.14 2.36 -7.68
CA PRO A 123 3.80 3.05 -8.78
C PRO A 123 5.03 3.84 -8.34
N ASP A 124 6.12 3.79 -9.11
CA ASP A 124 7.37 4.55 -8.82
C ASP A 124 7.11 6.04 -8.48
N ASN A 125 6.24 6.71 -9.25
CA ASN A 125 5.95 8.14 -9.12
C ASN A 125 4.61 8.46 -8.44
N GLY A 126 3.72 7.49 -8.26
CA GLY A 126 2.39 7.73 -7.68
C GLY A 126 1.23 7.68 -8.68
N ILE A 127 0.20 8.47 -8.37
CA ILE A 127 -1.06 8.53 -9.12
C ILE A 127 -0.87 9.50 -10.30
N GLU A 128 -1.50 9.18 -11.42
CA GLU A 128 -1.59 10.01 -12.62
C GLU A 128 -1.83 11.49 -12.32
N CYS A 129 -0.99 12.34 -12.92
CA CYS A 129 -1.05 13.79 -12.76
C CYS A 129 -0.79 14.52 -14.10
N PRO A 130 -1.22 15.77 -14.25
CA PRO A 130 -1.10 16.51 -15.52
C PRO A 130 0.34 16.71 -16.02
N SER A 131 1.33 16.67 -15.13
CA SER A 131 2.75 16.84 -15.46
C SER A 131 3.45 15.53 -15.83
N MET A 132 2.71 14.42 -15.92
CA MET A 132 3.26 13.13 -16.34
C MET A 132 3.80 13.19 -17.77
N GLN A 133 5.03 12.70 -17.95
CA GLN A 133 5.63 12.52 -19.27
C GLN A 133 5.19 11.19 -19.87
N LYS A 134 4.77 11.18 -21.14
CA LYS A 134 4.37 9.97 -21.88
C LYS A 134 5.40 8.83 -21.79
N SER A 135 6.68 9.16 -21.88
CA SER A 135 7.79 8.19 -21.76
C SER A 135 7.92 7.54 -20.37
N LYS A 136 7.21 8.06 -19.36
CA LYS A 136 7.23 7.61 -17.97
C LYS A 136 5.86 7.12 -17.48
N GLU A 137 4.88 6.93 -18.37
CA GLU A 137 3.54 6.43 -18.02
C GLU A 137 3.57 5.14 -17.19
N GLY A 138 4.53 4.25 -17.45
CA GLY A 138 4.73 3.02 -16.67
C GLY A 138 5.11 3.23 -15.21
N LYS A 139 5.38 4.47 -14.78
CA LYS A 139 5.69 4.85 -13.40
C LYS A 139 4.49 5.35 -12.62
N TYR A 140 3.31 5.42 -13.23
CA TYR A 140 2.10 5.95 -12.61
C TYR A 140 0.98 4.91 -12.60
N ALA A 141 0.14 4.99 -11.58
CA ALA A 141 -1.17 4.37 -11.54
C ALA A 141 -2.20 5.32 -12.15
N PHE A 142 -2.91 4.89 -13.18
CA PHE A 142 -3.91 5.74 -13.85
C PHE A 142 -5.21 5.76 -13.07
N TRP A 143 -5.93 6.89 -13.14
CA TRP A 143 -7.22 7.03 -12.46
C TRP A 143 -8.19 5.95 -12.90
N LYS A 144 -8.20 5.61 -14.19
CA LYS A 144 -9.07 4.54 -14.72
C LYS A 144 -8.75 3.17 -14.12
N GLU A 145 -7.49 2.89 -13.80
CA GLU A 145 -7.07 1.62 -13.20
C GLU A 145 -7.52 1.53 -11.75
N ILE A 146 -7.33 2.62 -11.00
CA ILE A 146 -7.81 2.77 -9.61
C ILE A 146 -9.33 2.60 -9.57
N GLU A 147 -10.06 3.29 -10.46
CA GLU A 147 -11.52 3.19 -10.58
C GLU A 147 -11.97 1.77 -10.92
N THR A 148 -11.25 1.07 -11.82
CA THR A 148 -11.60 -0.29 -12.24
C THR A 148 -11.42 -1.29 -11.09
N LEU A 149 -10.31 -1.21 -10.36
CA LEU A 149 -10.07 -2.06 -9.19
C LEU A 149 -11.08 -1.77 -8.08
N TYR A 150 -11.34 -0.50 -7.78
CA TYR A 150 -12.33 -0.13 -6.77
C TYR A 150 -13.74 -0.64 -7.14
N ASN A 151 -14.14 -0.52 -8.41
CA ASN A 151 -15.42 -1.07 -8.89
C ASN A 151 -15.48 -2.61 -8.83
N GLY A 152 -14.33 -3.29 -8.81
CA GLY A 152 -14.20 -4.72 -8.51
C GLY A 152 -14.41 -5.07 -7.02
N LYS A 153 -14.80 -4.10 -6.18
CA LYS A 153 -15.00 -4.22 -4.73
C LYS A 153 -13.73 -4.44 -3.92
N HIS A 154 -12.57 -4.17 -4.51
CA HIS A 154 -11.29 -4.21 -3.79
C HIS A 154 -11.14 -2.97 -2.90
N SER A 155 -10.71 -3.16 -1.66
CA SER A 155 -10.08 -2.08 -0.90
C SER A 155 -8.68 -1.85 -1.46
N LEU A 156 -8.23 -0.59 -1.48
CA LEU A 156 -6.97 -0.21 -2.12
C LEU A 156 -5.99 0.40 -1.12
N VAL A 157 -4.72 0.12 -1.29
CA VAL A 157 -3.63 0.89 -0.69
C VAL A 157 -2.82 1.49 -1.83
N ILE A 158 -2.69 2.80 -1.90
CA ILE A 158 -2.08 3.49 -3.05
C ILE A 158 -0.87 4.28 -2.57
N TYR A 159 0.30 3.92 -3.08
CA TYR A 159 1.52 4.69 -2.86
C TYR A 159 1.56 5.94 -3.76
N HIS A 160 2.10 7.04 -3.23
CA HIS A 160 2.31 8.29 -3.97
C HIS A 160 3.59 9.00 -3.53
N HIS A 161 4.40 9.45 -4.50
CA HIS A 161 5.55 10.29 -4.22
C HIS A 161 5.13 11.77 -4.16
N LEU A 162 5.44 12.48 -3.06
CA LEU A 162 5.06 13.88 -2.92
C LEU A 162 6.09 14.81 -3.58
N GLY A 163 5.60 15.85 -4.24
CA GLY A 163 6.42 16.85 -4.92
C GLY A 163 6.75 18.05 -4.02
N ARG A 164 7.48 19.02 -4.57
CA ARG A 164 7.87 20.27 -3.88
C ARG A 164 7.02 21.49 -4.29
N ASN A 165 5.96 21.26 -5.06
CA ASN A 165 5.22 22.34 -5.74
C ASN A 165 4.18 23.02 -4.84
N SER A 166 3.85 22.42 -3.69
CA SER A 166 2.98 22.96 -2.65
C SER A 166 3.24 22.22 -1.33
N THR A 167 2.54 22.57 -0.24
CA THR A 167 2.69 21.83 1.01
C THR A 167 2.30 20.36 0.81
N HIS A 168 3.00 19.44 1.50
CA HIS A 168 2.69 18.02 1.39
C HIS A 168 1.28 17.68 1.90
N GLU A 169 0.78 18.43 2.87
CA GLU A 169 -0.58 18.27 3.38
C GLU A 169 -1.61 18.65 2.33
N ASP A 170 -1.44 19.80 1.65
CA ASP A 170 -2.34 20.19 0.56
C ASP A 170 -2.33 19.16 -0.57
N GLN A 171 -1.16 18.61 -0.92
CA GLN A 171 -1.07 17.56 -1.94
C GLN A 171 -1.87 16.32 -1.54
N ILE A 172 -1.75 15.89 -0.28
CA ILE A 172 -2.47 14.72 0.24
C ILE A 172 -3.98 14.99 0.27
N LYS A 173 -4.42 16.13 0.82
CA LYS A 173 -5.85 16.51 0.88
C LYS A 173 -6.47 16.62 -0.52
N ASN A 174 -5.76 17.22 -1.47
CA ASN A 174 -6.22 17.30 -2.87
C ASN A 174 -6.38 15.91 -3.51
N LEU A 175 -5.48 14.97 -3.23
CA LEU A 175 -5.59 13.60 -3.72
C LEU A 175 -6.69 12.81 -3.01
N GLN A 176 -6.89 12.99 -1.71
CA GLN A 176 -8.04 12.42 -0.98
C GLN A 176 -9.36 12.90 -1.59
N GLN A 177 -9.50 14.20 -1.86
CA GLN A 177 -10.70 14.75 -2.47
C GLN A 177 -10.92 14.18 -3.88
N LYS A 178 -9.87 14.07 -4.70
CA LYS A 178 -9.96 13.44 -6.03
C LYS A 178 -10.38 11.98 -5.95
N LEU A 179 -9.81 11.20 -5.02
CA LEU A 179 -10.19 9.81 -4.78
C LEU A 179 -11.65 9.72 -4.33
N ALA A 180 -12.08 10.56 -3.39
CA ALA A 180 -13.47 10.60 -2.92
C ALA A 180 -14.44 10.92 -4.06
N THR A 181 -14.14 11.93 -4.88
CA THR A 181 -14.98 12.33 -6.03
C THR A 181 -15.03 11.26 -7.12
N LYS A 182 -13.90 10.63 -7.44
CA LYS A 182 -13.82 9.65 -8.54
C LYS A 182 -14.37 8.28 -8.17
N LEU A 183 -14.25 7.88 -6.91
CA LEU A 183 -14.62 6.54 -6.44
C LEU A 183 -15.97 6.55 -5.70
N GLY A 184 -16.37 7.68 -5.16
CA GLY A 184 -17.66 7.86 -4.50
C GLY A 184 -18.82 7.71 -5.47
N ARG A 185 -19.88 7.07 -4.99
CA ARG A 185 -21.21 7.09 -5.62
C ARG A 185 -22.17 7.84 -4.70
N ALA A 186 -23.26 8.37 -5.26
CA ALA A 186 -24.27 9.04 -4.45
C ALA A 186 -24.74 8.12 -3.31
N GLY A 187 -24.60 8.59 -2.06
CA GLY A 187 -24.96 7.84 -0.86
C GLY A 187 -23.97 6.75 -0.41
N SER A 188 -22.82 6.59 -1.07
CA SER A 188 -21.80 5.60 -0.69
C SER A 188 -20.38 6.10 -0.98
N PRO A 189 -19.88 7.08 -0.20
CA PRO A 189 -18.50 7.55 -0.34
C PRO A 189 -17.50 6.50 0.19
N PRO A 190 -16.31 6.36 -0.41
CA PRO A 190 -15.25 5.54 0.16
C PRO A 190 -14.80 6.10 1.51
N ALA A 191 -14.49 5.22 2.46
CA ALA A 191 -13.72 5.62 3.62
C ALA A 191 -12.23 5.69 3.24
N ILE A 192 -11.64 6.89 3.27
CA ILE A 192 -10.24 7.12 2.90
C ILE A 192 -9.43 7.49 4.14
N ARG A 193 -8.31 6.79 4.36
CA ARG A 193 -7.26 7.17 5.31
C ARG A 193 -5.99 7.54 4.54
N ALA A 194 -5.24 8.52 5.03
CA ALA A 194 -3.99 8.93 4.40
C ALA A 194 -2.86 9.05 5.43
N PHE A 195 -1.71 8.49 5.06
CA PHE A 195 -0.48 8.56 5.85
C PHE A 195 0.58 9.31 5.07
N ARG A 196 1.31 10.19 5.74
CA ARG A 196 2.54 10.75 5.21
C ARG A 196 3.73 10.10 5.89
N TYR A 197 4.63 9.51 5.10
CA TYR A 197 5.96 9.12 5.55
C TYR A 197 6.94 10.28 5.34
N ARG A 198 7.63 10.68 6.41
CA ARG A 198 8.41 11.94 6.43
C ARG A 198 9.90 11.79 6.14
N ARG A 199 10.47 10.58 6.22
CA ARG A 199 11.92 10.38 6.06
C ARG A 199 12.31 10.20 4.59
N GLY A 200 13.45 10.78 4.22
CA GLY A 200 13.94 10.75 2.83
C GLY A 200 13.08 11.61 1.90
N THR A 201 12.69 11.06 0.74
CA THR A 201 11.67 11.70 -0.08
C THR A 201 10.29 11.49 0.58
N SER A 202 9.51 12.57 0.65
CA SER A 202 8.20 12.54 1.30
C SER A 202 7.24 11.68 0.47
N ARG A 203 6.53 10.77 1.13
CA ARG A 203 5.64 9.79 0.48
C ARG A 203 4.29 9.81 1.16
N ALA A 204 3.24 9.52 0.40
CA ALA A 204 1.90 9.33 0.92
C ALA A 204 1.41 7.91 0.62
N PHE A 205 0.62 7.38 1.54
CA PHE A 205 -0.14 6.15 1.36
C PHE A 205 -1.63 6.47 1.55
N PHE A 206 -2.45 6.13 0.57
CA PHE A 206 -3.90 6.27 0.64
C PHE A 206 -4.53 4.90 0.81
N ILE A 207 -5.28 4.70 1.89
CA ILE A 207 -6.04 3.48 2.13
C ILE A 207 -7.48 3.82 1.81
N VAL A 208 -8.01 3.25 0.74
CA VAL A 208 -9.37 3.44 0.26
C VAL A 208 -10.15 2.17 0.55
N LEU A 209 -11.03 2.23 1.54
CA LEU A 209 -11.84 1.09 1.96
C LEU A 209 -13.13 1.05 1.13
N HIS A 210 -13.38 -0.10 0.50
CA HIS A 210 -14.58 -0.28 -0.29
C HIS A 210 -15.74 -0.76 0.60
N PRO A 211 -16.90 -0.07 0.65
CA PRO A 211 -17.97 -0.36 1.61
C PRO A 211 -18.60 -1.74 1.46
N ASN A 212 -18.58 -2.31 0.24
CA ASN A 212 -19.08 -3.68 0.00
C ASN A 212 -18.00 -4.77 0.14
N ASN A 213 -16.83 -4.44 0.67
CA ASN A 213 -15.81 -5.43 0.98
C ASN A 213 -16.10 -6.02 2.37
N PRO A 214 -16.21 -7.35 2.53
CA PRO A 214 -16.58 -7.98 3.79
C PRO A 214 -15.57 -7.72 4.93
N PHE A 215 -14.35 -7.32 4.61
CA PHE A 215 -13.30 -7.01 5.58
C PHE A 215 -13.04 -5.50 5.72
N SER A 216 -13.89 -4.64 5.14
CA SER A 216 -13.69 -3.18 5.12
C SER A 216 -13.53 -2.59 6.53
N ASP A 217 -14.42 -2.95 7.45
CA ASP A 217 -14.41 -2.41 8.81
C ASP A 217 -13.19 -2.88 9.59
N GLN A 218 -12.89 -4.18 9.52
CA GLN A 218 -11.70 -4.77 10.13
C GLN A 218 -10.41 -4.09 9.62
N MET A 219 -10.29 -3.88 8.29
CA MET A 219 -9.15 -3.15 7.71
C MET A 219 -9.07 -1.72 8.22
N GLY A 220 -10.22 -1.04 8.38
CA GLY A 220 -10.29 0.30 8.93
C GLY A 220 -9.81 0.38 10.37
N GLU A 221 -10.32 -0.48 11.25
CA GLU A 221 -9.91 -0.57 12.66
C GLU A 221 -8.41 -0.83 12.79
N GLN A 222 -7.90 -1.74 11.98
CA GLN A 222 -6.49 -2.08 11.93
C GLN A 222 -5.60 -0.91 11.49
N VAL A 223 -6.00 -0.19 10.45
CA VAL A 223 -5.33 1.03 9.98
C VAL A 223 -5.37 2.12 11.05
N ASP A 224 -6.48 2.25 11.78
CA ASP A 224 -6.60 3.20 12.88
C ASP A 224 -5.75 2.76 14.10
N SER A 225 -5.63 1.45 14.35
CA SER A 225 -4.76 0.86 15.39
C SER A 225 -3.27 0.90 15.05
N PHE A 226 -2.91 1.05 13.77
CA PHE A 226 -1.53 1.19 13.31
C PHE A 226 -0.83 2.44 13.86
N ARG A 227 -1.55 3.34 14.56
CA ARG A 227 -1.02 4.44 15.42
C ARG A 227 -0.12 3.93 16.57
N LYS A 228 0.85 3.07 16.29
CA LYS A 228 1.81 2.59 17.26
C LYS A 228 2.71 3.74 17.69
N PRO A 229 2.94 3.92 19.01
CA PRO A 229 3.72 5.02 19.58
C PRO A 229 5.06 5.23 18.83
N ASN A 230 5.89 4.19 18.70
CA ASN A 230 7.25 4.36 18.14
C ASN A 230 7.30 4.87 16.68
N TRP A 231 6.29 4.61 15.85
CA TRP A 231 6.25 5.12 14.46
C TRP A 231 5.76 6.57 14.38
N PHE A 232 4.88 6.99 15.29
CA PHE A 232 4.23 8.30 15.27
C PHE A 232 4.90 9.30 16.23
N ASP A 233 5.33 8.85 17.41
CA ASP A 233 6.03 9.65 18.42
C ASP A 233 7.40 10.12 17.91
N ASN A 234 8.09 9.29 17.15
CA ASN A 234 9.33 9.64 16.45
C ASN A 234 9.10 10.38 15.12
N ASN A 235 7.84 10.74 14.84
CA ASN A 235 7.41 11.53 13.68
C ASN A 235 7.84 10.91 12.32
N HIS A 236 7.89 9.58 12.23
CA HIS A 236 8.13 8.89 10.96
C HIS A 236 6.89 8.95 10.07
N PHE A 237 5.71 8.77 10.68
CA PHE A 237 4.41 8.94 10.04
C PHE A 237 3.62 10.10 10.64
N THR A 238 2.77 10.70 9.81
CA THR A 238 1.73 11.63 10.24
C THR A 238 0.42 11.24 9.57
N PHE A 239 -0.65 11.10 10.35
CA PHE A 239 -2.00 11.01 9.81
C PHE A 239 -2.40 12.35 9.24
N ILE A 240 -2.94 12.35 8.03
CA ILE A 240 -3.64 13.52 7.51
C ILE A 240 -5.13 13.23 7.71
N ASP A 241 -5.75 14.01 8.59
CA ASP A 241 -7.14 13.82 8.96
C ASP A 241 -8.06 13.88 7.74
N LYS A 242 -9.23 13.26 7.88
CA LYS A 242 -10.25 13.22 6.83
C LYS A 242 -10.54 14.65 6.39
N THR A 243 -10.65 14.87 5.08
CA THR A 243 -11.36 16.05 4.58
C THR A 243 -12.80 15.92 5.08
N GLU A 244 -13.23 16.84 5.95
CA GLU A 244 -14.65 17.02 6.25
C GLU A 244 -15.34 17.29 4.90
N THR A 245 -16.18 16.35 4.48
CA THR A 245 -17.05 16.48 3.31
C THR A 245 -18.28 17.28 3.66
#